data_AF-A0A5C7V270-F1
#
_entry.id   AF-A0A5C7V270-F1
#
_cell.length_a   1.000
_cell.length_b   1.000
_cell.length_c   1.000
_cell.angle_alpha   90.00
_cell.angle_beta   90.00
_cell.angle_gamma   90.00
#
_symmetry.space_group_name_H-M   'P 1'
#
loop_
_entity.id
_entity.type
_entity.pdbx_description
1 polymer ?
#
loop_
_entity_poly.entity_id
_entity_poly.type
_entity_poly.pdbx_seq_one_letter_code
_entity_poly.pdbx_strand_id
1 'polypeptide(L)'
;DHFTRTPEFAAEVAALSAGWSPQLRRDFQDFLVSELTSEYSGCVLYNEIAKNVSNPDIKQLMRYLTRDESRHANFINQSLKDFGLQVDLVNLKRSKAYTYFKPKYIFYATYLSEKIGYARYISIYRQLEAHPEKRFHPIFRWFERWCNDEFRHGESFALMMRAQPHLLKGANTLWIRFFLLAVYATMYVRDHTRPWLSEALGMDPTDYDYRVFDITTAISRQVFPISLDTDAPAFRAGMTRLCAIAAANDRAKARGGLLGRLQQGVCAAKATLCFARLYLRPVKHHELPREMRVAPTW
;
A
#
# COMPACT_ATOMS: atom_id res chain seq x y z
N ASP A 1 -25.46 -3.05 2.90
CA ASP A 1 -24.21 -3.42 3.58
C ASP A 1 -22.98 -3.00 2.79
N HIS A 2 -21.89 -2.73 3.50
CA HIS A 2 -20.70 -2.00 3.00
C HIS A 2 -19.85 -2.80 1.99
N PHE A 3 -19.86 -4.15 2.05
CA PHE A 3 -19.14 -5.07 1.14
C PHE A 3 -19.94 -6.33 0.81
N THR A 4 -21.20 -6.17 0.42
CA THR A 4 -22.04 -7.29 -0.03
C THR A 4 -21.97 -7.41 -1.54
N ARG A 5 -21.63 -8.61 -2.03
CA ARG A 5 -21.68 -8.94 -3.46
C ARG A 5 -23.12 -8.91 -3.96
N THR A 6 -23.32 -8.43 -5.18
CA THR A 6 -24.62 -8.58 -5.84
C THR A 6 -24.80 -10.04 -6.29
N PRO A 7 -26.05 -10.51 -6.50
CA PRO A 7 -26.30 -11.86 -7.00
C PRO A 7 -25.57 -12.16 -8.33
N GLU A 8 -25.34 -11.14 -9.15
CA GLU A 8 -24.71 -11.25 -10.47
C GLU A 8 -23.18 -11.28 -10.41
N PHE A 9 -22.57 -11.00 -9.25
CA PHE A 9 -21.12 -10.82 -9.11
C PHE A 9 -20.33 -12.02 -9.65
N ALA A 10 -20.72 -13.24 -9.26
CA ALA A 10 -20.01 -14.45 -9.69
C ALA A 10 -20.13 -14.69 -11.20
N ALA A 11 -21.30 -14.42 -11.79
CA ALA A 11 -21.52 -14.53 -13.22
C ALA A 11 -20.70 -13.49 -13.99
N GLU A 12 -20.62 -12.26 -13.49
CA GLU A 12 -19.79 -11.19 -14.07
C GLU A 12 -18.30 -11.52 -13.99
N VAL A 13 -17.81 -12.05 -12.87
CA VAL A 13 -16.42 -12.54 -12.75
C VAL A 13 -16.14 -13.62 -13.79
N ALA A 14 -17.03 -14.61 -13.94
CA ALA A 14 -16.85 -15.68 -14.92
C ALA A 14 -16.81 -15.13 -16.37
N ALA A 15 -17.72 -14.21 -16.70
CA ALA A 15 -17.80 -13.61 -18.02
C ALA A 15 -16.55 -12.77 -18.36
N LEU A 16 -16.12 -11.89 -17.45
CA LEU A 16 -14.96 -11.03 -17.66
C LEU A 16 -13.65 -11.83 -17.67
N SER A 17 -13.50 -12.78 -16.75
CA SER A 17 -12.26 -13.56 -16.62
C SER A 17 -12.01 -14.58 -17.73
N ALA A 18 -13.03 -14.92 -18.52
CA ALA A 18 -12.89 -15.77 -19.71
C ALA A 18 -11.99 -15.13 -20.78
N GLY A 19 -11.94 -13.79 -20.85
CA GLY A 19 -11.10 -13.05 -21.79
C GLY A 19 -9.71 -12.67 -21.28
N TRP A 20 -9.34 -13.04 -20.04
CA TRP A 20 -8.07 -12.63 -19.46
C TRP A 20 -6.89 -13.39 -20.06
N SER A 21 -5.78 -12.69 -20.29
CA SER A 21 -4.51 -13.34 -20.57
C SER A 21 -3.99 -14.09 -19.33
N PRO A 22 -3.16 -15.13 -19.50
CA PRO A 22 -2.52 -15.83 -18.38
C PRO A 22 -1.71 -14.89 -17.47
N GLN A 23 -1.12 -13.84 -18.03
CA GLN A 23 -0.35 -12.83 -17.31
C GLN A 23 -1.27 -11.96 -16.44
N LEU A 24 -2.37 -11.44 -17.00
CA LEU A 24 -3.35 -10.67 -16.24
C LEU A 24 -3.94 -11.48 -15.08
N ARG A 25 -4.28 -12.76 -15.34
CA ARG A 25 -4.80 -13.66 -14.29
C ARG A 25 -3.81 -13.81 -13.14
N ARG A 26 -2.54 -14.04 -13.44
CA ARG A 26 -1.47 -14.17 -12.44
C ARG A 26 -1.31 -12.89 -11.64
N ASP A 27 -1.12 -11.76 -12.32
CA ASP A 27 -0.87 -10.47 -11.68
C ASP A 27 -2.05 -10.03 -10.80
N PHE A 28 -3.28 -10.25 -11.26
CA PHE A 28 -4.46 -9.92 -10.49
C PHE A 28 -4.62 -10.82 -9.25
N GLN A 29 -4.35 -12.12 -9.37
CA GLN A 29 -4.34 -13.02 -8.20
C GLN A 29 -3.24 -12.64 -7.21
N ASP A 30 -2.04 -12.31 -7.69
CA ASP A 30 -0.92 -11.85 -6.85
C ASP A 30 -1.22 -10.49 -6.18
N PHE A 31 -1.96 -9.62 -6.86
CA PHE A 31 -2.50 -8.39 -6.28
C PHE A 31 -3.48 -8.72 -5.15
N LEU A 32 -4.51 -9.54 -5.40
CA LEU A 32 -5.49 -9.92 -4.38
C LEU A 32 -4.85 -10.62 -3.18
N VAL A 33 -3.88 -11.53 -3.37
CA VAL A 33 -3.17 -12.18 -2.27
C VAL A 33 -2.35 -11.17 -1.45
N SER A 34 -1.71 -10.21 -2.12
CA SER A 34 -0.94 -9.15 -1.46
C SER A 34 -1.86 -8.25 -0.62
N GLU A 35 -2.96 -7.77 -1.20
CA GLU A 35 -3.91 -6.91 -0.48
C GLU A 35 -4.55 -7.69 0.67
N LEU A 36 -4.98 -8.94 0.48
CA LEU A 36 -5.52 -9.78 1.56
C LEU A 36 -4.56 -9.91 2.74
N THR A 37 -3.28 -10.12 2.44
CA THR A 37 -2.24 -10.24 3.46
C THR A 37 -2.05 -8.93 4.21
N SER A 38 -2.12 -7.79 3.51
CA SER A 38 -2.02 -6.45 4.10
C SER A 38 -3.18 -6.16 5.05
N GLU A 39 -4.42 -6.29 4.56
CA GLU A 39 -5.66 -6.03 5.33
C GLU A 39 -5.73 -6.96 6.56
N TYR A 40 -5.38 -8.24 6.38
CA TYR A 40 -5.36 -9.17 7.51
C TYR A 40 -4.28 -8.82 8.54
N SER A 41 -3.13 -8.32 8.10
CA SER A 41 -2.08 -7.85 9.01
C SER A 41 -2.53 -6.61 9.78
N GLY A 42 -3.23 -5.67 9.14
CA GLY A 42 -3.87 -4.51 9.78
C GLY A 42 -4.88 -4.94 10.85
N CYS A 43 -5.79 -5.85 10.49
CA CYS A 43 -6.75 -6.45 11.43
C CYS A 43 -6.08 -7.05 12.68
N VAL A 44 -5.03 -7.86 12.50
CA VAL A 44 -4.29 -8.44 13.61
C VAL A 44 -3.62 -7.36 14.46
N LEU A 45 -2.95 -6.38 13.82
CA LEU A 45 -2.27 -5.28 14.50
C LEU A 45 -3.25 -4.47 15.37
N TYR A 46 -4.37 -4.03 14.80
CA TYR A 46 -5.36 -3.20 15.51
C TYR A 46 -6.00 -3.97 16.67
N ASN A 47 -6.29 -5.25 16.47
CA ASN A 47 -6.83 -6.09 17.53
C ASN A 47 -5.82 -6.28 18.68
N GLU A 48 -4.54 -6.45 18.37
CA GLU A 48 -3.49 -6.55 19.40
C GLU A 48 -3.31 -5.21 20.14
N ILE A 49 -3.35 -4.06 19.45
CA ILE A 49 -3.35 -2.75 20.10
C ILE A 49 -4.56 -2.63 21.04
N ALA A 50 -5.76 -2.96 20.56
CA ALA A 50 -7.00 -2.88 21.35
C ALA A 50 -6.93 -3.68 22.66
N LYS A 51 -6.28 -4.84 22.67
CA LYS A 51 -6.11 -5.66 23.88
C LYS A 51 -5.13 -5.05 24.89
N ASN A 52 -4.12 -4.34 24.41
CA ASN A 52 -3.00 -3.88 25.23
C ASN A 52 -3.13 -2.42 25.69
N VAL A 53 -4.00 -1.61 25.07
CA VAL A 53 -4.24 -0.23 25.52
C VAL A 53 -5.24 -0.15 26.67
N SER A 54 -5.00 0.78 27.59
CA SER A 54 -5.89 1.09 28.72
C SER A 54 -6.91 2.19 28.41
N ASN A 55 -6.58 3.14 27.52
CA ASN A 55 -7.47 4.23 27.16
C ASN A 55 -8.74 3.69 26.44
N PRO A 56 -9.95 4.00 26.94
CA PRO A 56 -11.19 3.43 26.42
C PRO A 56 -11.51 3.91 24.99
N ASP A 57 -11.20 5.16 24.66
CA ASP A 57 -11.47 5.74 23.32
C ASP A 57 -10.56 5.10 22.27
N ILE A 58 -9.27 4.94 22.57
CA ILE A 58 -8.31 4.25 21.68
C ILE A 58 -8.72 2.79 21.53
N LYS A 59 -9.14 2.11 22.61
CA LYS A 59 -9.63 0.73 22.54
C LYS A 59 -10.85 0.61 21.63
N GLN A 60 -11.81 1.53 21.73
CA GLN A 60 -13.01 1.56 20.89
C GLN A 60 -12.65 1.83 19.42
N LEU A 61 -11.77 2.81 19.18
CA LEU A 61 -11.26 3.15 17.85
C LEU A 61 -10.61 1.93 17.18
N MET A 62 -9.68 1.27 17.87
CA MET A 62 -8.99 0.09 17.34
C MET A 62 -9.93 -1.07 17.02
N ARG A 63 -11.05 -1.21 17.76
CA ARG A 63 -12.09 -2.21 17.43
C ARG A 63 -12.84 -1.86 16.15
N TYR A 64 -13.11 -0.59 15.88
CA TYR A 64 -13.72 -0.18 14.61
C TYR A 64 -12.77 -0.45 13.43
N LEU A 65 -11.51 -0.05 13.54
CA LEU A 65 -10.50 -0.34 12.53
C LEU A 65 -10.37 -1.86 12.31
N THR A 66 -10.25 -2.66 13.38
CA THR A 66 -10.20 -4.14 13.28
C THR A 66 -11.40 -4.71 12.51
N ARG A 67 -12.61 -4.20 12.76
CA ARG A 67 -13.82 -4.64 12.08
C ARG A 67 -13.76 -4.33 10.59
N ASP A 68 -13.31 -3.15 10.23
CA ASP A 68 -13.30 -2.68 8.85
C ASP A 68 -12.23 -3.43 8.03
N GLU A 69 -11.00 -3.57 8.55
CA GLU A 69 -9.96 -4.46 7.99
C GLU A 69 -10.41 -5.93 7.84
N SER A 70 -11.16 -6.45 8.82
CA SER A 70 -11.71 -7.80 8.71
C SER A 70 -12.72 -7.93 7.58
N ARG A 71 -13.50 -6.88 7.28
CA ARG A 71 -14.45 -6.88 6.16
C ARG A 71 -13.71 -6.82 4.83
N HIS A 72 -12.69 -5.97 4.73
CA HIS A 72 -11.80 -5.88 3.58
C HIS A 72 -11.15 -7.22 3.24
N ALA A 73 -10.47 -7.83 4.23
CA ALA A 73 -9.83 -9.13 4.07
C ALA A 73 -10.85 -10.22 3.68
N ASN A 74 -12.01 -10.27 4.31
CA ASN A 74 -13.04 -11.23 3.95
C ASN A 74 -13.57 -11.03 2.53
N PHE A 75 -13.74 -9.79 2.08
CA PHE A 75 -14.22 -9.48 0.73
C PHE A 75 -13.22 -9.92 -0.34
N ILE A 76 -11.92 -9.64 -0.15
CA ILE A 76 -10.87 -10.15 -1.05
C ILE A 76 -10.78 -11.68 -1.02
N ASN A 77 -10.85 -12.30 0.16
CA ASN A 77 -10.77 -13.75 0.27
C ASN A 77 -11.93 -14.44 -0.47
N GLN A 78 -13.13 -13.85 -0.44
CA GLN A 78 -14.22 -14.32 -1.28
C GLN A 78 -13.86 -14.19 -2.78
N SER A 79 -13.15 -13.14 -3.20
CA SER A 79 -12.76 -12.95 -4.61
C SER A 79 -11.70 -13.93 -5.07
N LEU A 80 -10.79 -14.31 -4.18
CA LEU A 80 -9.84 -15.39 -4.45
C LEU A 80 -10.54 -16.74 -4.62
N LYS A 81 -11.61 -17.02 -3.87
CA LYS A 81 -12.39 -18.26 -4.01
C LYS A 81 -13.00 -18.43 -5.39
N ASP A 82 -13.39 -17.33 -6.04
CA ASP A 82 -13.91 -17.35 -7.41
C ASP A 82 -12.86 -17.89 -8.43
N PHE A 83 -11.58 -17.92 -8.04
CA PHE A 83 -10.48 -18.50 -8.81
C PHE A 83 -9.95 -19.82 -8.23
N GLY A 84 -10.63 -20.44 -7.27
CA GLY A 84 -10.21 -21.67 -6.61
C GLY A 84 -9.06 -21.48 -5.60
N LEU A 85 -8.72 -20.23 -5.27
CA LEU A 85 -7.70 -19.91 -4.27
C LEU A 85 -8.39 -19.60 -2.95
N GLN A 86 -8.16 -20.42 -1.92
CA GLN A 86 -8.64 -20.13 -0.58
C GLN A 86 -7.46 -19.95 0.37
N VAL A 87 -7.30 -18.73 0.89
CA VAL A 87 -6.30 -18.48 1.93
C VAL A 87 -6.94 -18.74 3.28
N ASP A 88 -6.34 -19.67 4.04
CA ASP A 88 -6.70 -19.89 5.42
C ASP A 88 -6.07 -18.80 6.31
N LEU A 89 -6.84 -17.74 6.55
CA LEU A 89 -6.45 -16.61 7.37
C LEU A 89 -6.13 -17.02 8.82
N VAL A 90 -6.80 -18.06 9.35
CA VAL A 90 -6.55 -18.56 10.71
C VAL A 90 -5.17 -19.21 10.79
N ASN A 91 -4.81 -20.00 9.78
CA ASN A 91 -3.48 -20.60 9.68
C ASN A 91 -2.40 -19.53 9.44
N LEU A 92 -2.67 -18.51 8.63
CA LEU A 92 -1.73 -17.40 8.39
C LEU A 92 -1.31 -16.71 9.71
N LYS A 93 -2.26 -16.50 10.63
CA LYS A 93 -1.99 -15.92 11.96
C LYS A 93 -1.16 -16.83 12.87
N ARG A 94 -1.33 -18.16 12.74
CA ARG A 94 -0.59 -19.14 13.56
C ARG A 94 0.83 -19.39 13.04
N SER A 95 1.04 -19.29 11.73
CA SER A 95 2.29 -19.63 11.06
C SER A 95 3.29 -18.47 10.93
N LYS A 96 2.81 -17.21 10.96
CA LYS A 96 3.68 -16.02 10.90
C LYS A 96 4.21 -15.64 12.28
N ALA A 97 5.52 -15.54 12.40
CA ALA A 97 6.18 -15.06 13.62
C ALA A 97 5.86 -13.57 13.87
N TYR A 98 5.43 -13.23 15.09
CA TYR A 98 5.29 -11.84 15.52
C TYR A 98 6.67 -11.19 15.64
N THR A 99 6.84 -10.05 14.98
CA THR A 99 8.06 -9.23 15.13
C THR A 99 7.71 -8.00 15.94
N TYR A 100 8.43 -7.77 17.04
CA TYR A 100 8.26 -6.55 17.82
C TYR A 100 8.82 -5.34 17.07
N PHE A 101 7.99 -4.31 16.91
CA PHE A 101 8.40 -3.01 16.39
C PHE A 101 8.14 -1.93 17.44
N LYS A 102 9.04 -0.95 17.53
CA LYS A 102 8.82 0.22 18.40
C LYS A 102 7.53 0.94 17.96
N PRO A 103 6.63 1.32 18.88
CA PRO A 103 5.32 1.90 18.54
C PRO A 103 5.36 3.08 17.55
N LYS A 104 6.37 3.96 17.64
CA LYS A 104 6.52 5.07 16.69
C LYS A 104 6.71 4.65 15.23
N TYR A 105 7.36 3.52 14.98
CA TYR A 105 7.56 2.99 13.63
C TYR A 105 6.27 2.42 13.06
N ILE A 106 5.46 1.81 13.93
CA ILE A 106 4.12 1.35 13.58
C ILE A 106 3.26 2.55 13.17
N PHE A 107 3.29 3.66 13.93
CA PHE A 107 2.52 4.85 13.55
C PHE A 107 2.86 5.40 12.16
N TYR A 108 4.15 5.55 11.82
CA TYR A 108 4.52 6.06 10.49
C TYR A 108 4.21 5.07 9.37
N ALA A 109 4.54 3.78 9.59
CA ALA A 109 4.34 2.74 8.59
C ALA A 109 2.85 2.54 8.30
N THR A 110 2.04 2.38 9.35
CA THR A 110 0.60 2.20 9.23
C THR A 110 -0.05 3.43 8.62
N TYR A 111 0.23 4.64 9.13
CA TYR A 111 -0.32 5.87 8.55
C TYR A 111 -0.04 5.98 7.05
N LEU A 112 1.19 5.70 6.62
CA LEU A 112 1.53 5.74 5.20
C LEU A 112 0.89 4.61 4.40
N SER A 113 0.74 3.42 4.98
CA SER A 113 0.03 2.30 4.34
C SER A 113 -1.41 2.68 4.02
N GLU A 114 -2.13 3.25 4.99
CA GLU A 114 -3.51 3.71 4.81
C GLU A 114 -3.59 4.84 3.78
N LYS A 115 -2.68 5.84 3.87
CA LYS A 115 -2.69 7.00 2.95
C LYS A 115 -2.31 6.62 1.52
N ILE A 116 -1.34 5.73 1.32
CA ILE A 116 -0.99 5.27 -0.02
C ILE A 116 -2.03 4.29 -0.57
N GLY A 117 -2.65 3.47 0.29
CA GLY A 117 -3.78 2.62 -0.05
C GLY A 117 -4.95 3.43 -0.59
N TYR A 118 -5.37 4.47 0.16
CA TYR A 118 -6.35 5.46 -0.31
C TYR A 118 -5.99 6.02 -1.70
N ALA A 119 -4.77 6.55 -1.85
CA ALA A 119 -4.32 7.19 -3.09
C ALA A 119 -4.33 6.24 -4.30
N ARG A 120 -3.95 4.97 -4.10
CA ARG A 120 -4.04 3.91 -5.13
C ARG A 120 -5.48 3.64 -5.52
N TYR A 121 -6.34 3.37 -4.53
CA TYR A 121 -7.73 2.99 -4.78
C TYR A 121 -8.54 4.11 -5.42
N ILE A 122 -8.38 5.37 -4.99
CA ILE A 122 -9.07 6.50 -5.61
C ILE A 122 -8.59 6.72 -7.05
N SER A 123 -7.30 6.57 -7.33
CA SER A 123 -6.75 6.71 -8.69
C SER A 123 -7.33 5.64 -9.64
N ILE A 124 -7.39 4.38 -9.19
CA ILE A 124 -8.02 3.29 -9.95
C ILE A 124 -9.52 3.54 -10.14
N TYR A 125 -10.22 3.97 -9.09
CA TYR A 125 -11.65 4.24 -9.17
C TYR A 125 -11.96 5.34 -10.19
N ARG A 126 -11.22 6.46 -10.16
CA ARG A 126 -11.40 7.57 -11.11
C ARG A 126 -11.08 7.16 -12.54
N GLN A 127 -10.05 6.34 -12.75
CA GLN A 127 -9.77 5.76 -14.07
C GLN A 127 -10.96 4.96 -14.58
N LEU A 128 -11.58 4.12 -13.74
CA LEU A 128 -12.70 3.26 -14.11
C LEU A 128 -14.06 3.97 -14.13
N GLU A 129 -14.13 5.19 -13.60
CA GLU A 129 -15.26 6.11 -13.76
C GLU A 129 -15.20 6.78 -15.14
N ALA A 130 -14.01 7.24 -15.55
CA ALA A 130 -13.77 7.82 -16.88
C ALA A 130 -13.77 6.76 -18.00
N HIS A 131 -13.30 5.55 -17.70
CA HIS A 131 -13.18 4.43 -18.63
C HIS A 131 -13.84 3.15 -18.08
N PRO A 132 -15.18 3.09 -17.97
CA PRO A 132 -15.88 1.92 -17.44
C PRO A 132 -15.60 0.62 -18.20
N GLU A 133 -15.27 0.71 -19.49
CA GLU A 133 -14.92 -0.42 -20.36
C GLU A 133 -13.60 -1.11 -19.97
N LYS A 134 -12.74 -0.43 -19.21
CA LYS A 134 -11.47 -1.00 -18.69
C LYS A 134 -11.67 -1.81 -17.41
N ARG A 135 -12.89 -1.92 -16.89
CA ARG A 135 -13.19 -2.68 -15.67
C ARG A 135 -13.19 -4.18 -15.97
N PHE A 136 -12.02 -4.80 -15.82
CA PHE A 136 -11.87 -6.23 -16.05
C PHE A 136 -12.35 -7.11 -14.88
N HIS A 137 -12.72 -6.54 -13.72
CA HIS A 137 -13.25 -7.28 -12.57
C HIS A 137 -14.25 -6.45 -11.74
N PRO A 138 -15.35 -7.02 -11.21
CA PRO A 138 -16.38 -6.25 -10.50
C PRO A 138 -15.92 -5.68 -9.15
N ILE A 139 -14.87 -6.24 -8.52
CA ILE A 139 -14.36 -5.78 -7.21
C ILE A 139 -14.10 -4.27 -7.17
N PHE A 140 -13.71 -3.67 -8.29
CA PHE A 140 -13.39 -2.25 -8.39
C PHE A 140 -14.59 -1.34 -8.11
N ARG A 141 -15.84 -1.83 -8.20
CA ARG A 141 -17.03 -1.05 -7.82
C ARG A 141 -17.07 -0.68 -6.33
N TRP A 142 -16.33 -1.40 -5.49
CA TRP A 142 -16.26 -1.14 -4.05
C TRP A 142 -15.08 -0.25 -3.65
N PHE A 143 -14.19 0.11 -4.58
CA PHE A 143 -12.97 0.85 -4.26
C PHE A 143 -13.26 2.25 -3.71
N GLU A 144 -14.36 2.90 -4.10
CA GLU A 144 -14.78 4.18 -3.50
C GLU A 144 -15.15 4.05 -2.02
N ARG A 145 -15.86 2.97 -1.64
CA ARG A 145 -16.23 2.73 -0.24
C ARG A 145 -15.00 2.36 0.57
N TRP A 146 -14.16 1.50 0.00
CA TRP A 146 -12.89 1.10 0.57
C TRP A 146 -11.99 2.31 0.82
N CYS A 147 -11.79 3.18 -0.17
CA CYS A 147 -10.93 4.35 0.00
C CYS A 147 -11.45 5.28 1.10
N ASN A 148 -12.76 5.40 1.28
CA ASN A 148 -13.32 6.17 2.39
C ASN A 148 -12.99 5.57 3.77
N ASP A 149 -12.88 4.25 3.88
CA ASP A 149 -12.44 3.59 5.12
C ASP A 149 -10.94 3.82 5.36
N GLU A 150 -10.09 3.54 4.37
CA GLU A 150 -8.64 3.82 4.44
C GLU A 150 -8.34 5.28 4.82
N PHE A 151 -9.12 6.20 4.25
CA PHE A 151 -8.97 7.62 4.57
C PHE A 151 -9.22 7.86 6.06
N ARG A 152 -10.34 7.36 6.60
CA ARG A 152 -10.72 7.49 8.02
C ARG A 152 -9.75 6.77 8.97
N HIS A 153 -9.24 5.62 8.57
CA HIS A 153 -8.17 4.92 9.31
C HIS A 153 -6.93 5.82 9.38
N GLY A 154 -6.48 6.36 8.24
CA GLY A 154 -5.37 7.31 8.19
C GLY A 154 -5.61 8.56 9.05
N GLU A 155 -6.84 9.12 9.06
CA GLU A 155 -7.19 10.26 9.92
C GLU A 155 -7.10 9.92 11.42
N SER A 156 -7.41 8.68 11.79
CA SER A 156 -7.29 8.20 13.16
C SER A 156 -5.83 8.21 13.63
N PHE A 157 -4.92 7.75 12.77
CA PHE A 157 -3.48 7.83 13.02
C PHE A 157 -2.93 9.26 12.98
N ALA A 158 -3.48 10.12 12.11
CA ALA A 158 -3.16 11.54 12.08
C ALA A 158 -3.44 12.21 13.43
N LEU A 159 -4.65 12.00 13.98
CA LEU A 159 -5.05 12.53 15.29
C LEU A 159 -4.09 12.07 16.40
N MET A 160 -3.79 10.76 16.46
CA MET A 160 -2.90 10.20 17.49
C MET A 160 -1.48 10.77 17.42
N MET A 161 -0.93 10.97 16.22
CA MET A 161 0.40 11.58 16.04
C MET A 161 0.39 13.08 16.34
N ARG A 162 -0.67 13.80 15.97
CA ARG A 162 -0.82 15.23 16.24
C ARG A 162 -1.00 15.52 17.73
N ALA A 163 -1.65 14.62 18.47
CA ALA A 163 -1.72 14.65 19.93
C ALA A 163 -0.36 14.41 20.61
N GLN A 164 0.63 13.88 19.88
CA GLN A 164 1.97 13.58 20.38
C GLN A 164 3.06 14.28 19.54
N PRO A 165 3.19 15.62 19.59
CA PRO A 165 4.04 16.39 18.69
C PRO A 165 5.53 16.01 18.69
N HIS A 166 6.02 15.37 19.75
CA HIS A 166 7.39 14.88 19.83
C HIS A 166 7.70 13.81 18.77
N LEU A 167 6.68 13.08 18.28
CA LEU A 167 6.80 12.15 17.15
C LEU A 167 7.10 12.87 15.83
N LEU A 168 6.75 14.15 15.70
CA LEU A 168 6.82 14.87 14.43
C LEU A 168 8.01 15.84 14.35
N LYS A 169 8.98 15.76 15.28
CA LYS A 169 10.07 16.73 15.41
C LYS A 169 11.43 16.07 15.64
N GLY A 170 12.51 16.85 15.47
CA GLY A 170 13.88 16.42 15.75
C GLY A 170 14.29 15.19 14.93
N ALA A 171 14.97 14.23 15.56
CA ALA A 171 15.44 13.02 14.89
C ALA A 171 14.31 12.11 14.35
N ASN A 172 13.05 12.32 14.76
CA ASN A 172 11.93 11.54 14.21
C ASN A 172 11.62 11.90 12.76
N THR A 173 12.00 13.09 12.28
CA THR A 173 11.85 13.46 10.87
C THR A 173 12.69 12.59 9.94
N LEU A 174 13.81 12.03 10.43
CA LEU A 174 14.62 11.07 9.70
C LEU A 174 13.87 9.74 9.50
N TRP A 175 13.09 9.30 10.49
CA TRP A 175 12.24 8.12 10.37
C TRP A 175 11.06 8.38 9.43
N ILE A 176 10.40 9.54 9.53
CA ILE A 176 9.35 9.94 8.60
C ILE A 176 9.88 9.89 7.15
N ARG A 177 11.07 10.46 6.91
CA ARG A 177 11.75 10.41 5.61
C ARG A 177 12.01 8.99 5.14
N PHE A 178 12.50 8.13 6.04
CA PHE A 178 12.76 6.73 5.74
C PHE A 178 11.48 6.01 5.30
N PHE A 179 10.39 6.15 6.06
CA PHE A 179 9.14 5.47 5.75
C PHE A 179 8.47 6.02 4.47
N LEU A 180 8.49 7.34 4.25
CA LEU A 180 8.05 7.93 2.98
C LEU A 180 8.78 7.29 1.80
N LEU A 181 10.11 7.22 1.87
CA LEU A 181 10.91 6.65 0.78
C LEU A 181 10.70 5.14 0.64
N ALA A 182 10.65 4.41 1.74
CA ALA A 182 10.44 2.96 1.74
C ALA A 182 9.11 2.61 1.09
N VAL A 183 8.02 3.26 1.50
CA VAL A 183 6.67 3.02 0.96
C VAL A 183 6.62 3.38 -0.53
N TYR A 184 7.15 4.54 -0.93
CA TYR A 184 7.17 4.94 -2.35
C TYR A 184 8.02 3.99 -3.19
N ALA A 185 9.22 3.63 -2.74
CA ALA A 185 10.11 2.73 -3.47
C ALA A 185 9.53 1.32 -3.60
N THR A 186 8.95 0.78 -2.54
CA THR A 186 8.33 -0.55 -2.55
C THR A 186 7.16 -0.60 -3.50
N MET A 187 6.29 0.41 -3.47
CA MET A 187 5.18 0.53 -4.42
C MET A 187 5.69 0.60 -5.86
N TYR A 188 6.61 1.55 -6.14
CA TYR A 188 7.09 1.77 -7.50
C TYR A 188 7.72 0.54 -8.12
N VAL A 189 8.59 -0.15 -7.36
CA VAL A 189 9.21 -1.40 -7.82
C VAL A 189 8.15 -2.47 -8.06
N ARG A 190 7.19 -2.64 -7.16
CA ARG A 190 6.13 -3.65 -7.31
C ARG A 190 5.32 -3.40 -8.58
N ASP A 191 4.83 -2.18 -8.79
CA ASP A 191 3.91 -1.88 -9.87
C ASP A 191 4.61 -1.95 -11.25
N HIS A 192 5.91 -1.63 -11.30
CA HIS A 192 6.73 -1.82 -12.51
C HIS A 192 7.16 -3.27 -12.77
N THR A 193 7.05 -4.16 -11.77
CA THR A 193 7.26 -5.61 -11.96
C THR A 193 5.98 -6.37 -12.34
N ARG A 194 4.81 -5.71 -12.26
CA ARG A 194 3.48 -6.27 -12.52
C ARG A 194 2.66 -5.39 -13.47
N PRO A 195 3.16 -5.12 -14.69
CA PRO A 195 2.57 -4.11 -15.57
C PRO A 195 1.18 -4.48 -16.11
N TRP A 196 0.83 -5.77 -16.13
CA TRP A 196 -0.41 -6.24 -16.77
C TRP A 196 -1.67 -5.76 -16.04
N LEU A 197 -1.59 -5.47 -14.74
CA LEU A 197 -2.67 -4.85 -14.00
C LEU A 197 -2.94 -3.42 -14.49
N SER A 198 -1.89 -2.60 -14.60
CA SER A 198 -1.99 -1.23 -15.09
C SER A 198 -2.41 -1.18 -16.55
N GLU A 199 -1.89 -2.09 -17.38
CA GLU A 199 -2.27 -2.23 -18.79
C GLU A 199 -3.76 -2.56 -18.95
N ALA A 200 -4.29 -3.51 -18.16
CA ALA A 200 -5.71 -3.86 -18.19
C ALA A 200 -6.62 -2.69 -17.77
N LEU A 201 -6.15 -1.85 -16.85
CA LEU A 201 -6.84 -0.61 -16.44
C LEU A 201 -6.64 0.54 -17.43
N GLY A 202 -5.84 0.37 -18.48
CA GLY A 202 -5.51 1.41 -19.45
C GLY A 202 -4.66 2.54 -18.87
N MET A 203 -3.79 2.24 -17.91
CA MET A 203 -2.90 3.19 -17.24
C MET A 203 -1.44 2.89 -17.54
N ASP A 204 -0.64 3.94 -17.68
CA ASP A 204 0.83 3.82 -17.61
C ASP A 204 1.24 3.67 -16.12
N PRO A 205 2.04 2.65 -15.75
CA PRO A 205 2.42 2.42 -14.36
C PRO A 205 3.29 3.55 -13.78
N THR A 206 4.11 4.22 -14.60
CA THR A 206 4.92 5.35 -14.13
C THR A 206 4.03 6.54 -13.79
N ASP A 207 3.12 6.92 -14.68
CA ASP A 207 2.21 8.05 -14.46
C ASP A 207 1.26 7.78 -13.29
N TYR A 208 0.74 6.55 -13.19
CA TYR A 208 -0.07 6.10 -12.07
C TYR A 208 0.69 6.23 -10.73
N ASP A 209 1.93 5.74 -10.66
CA ASP A 209 2.71 5.78 -9.42
C ASP A 209 3.00 7.21 -8.97
N TYR A 210 3.38 8.11 -9.89
CA TYR A 210 3.63 9.51 -9.55
C TYR A 210 2.34 10.25 -9.16
N ARG A 211 1.20 9.94 -9.79
CA ARG A 211 -0.10 10.46 -9.33
C ARG A 211 -0.41 10.03 -7.90
N VAL A 212 -0.16 8.76 -7.57
CA VAL A 212 -0.34 8.25 -6.21
C VAL A 212 0.61 8.94 -5.23
N PHE A 213 1.86 9.21 -5.63
CA PHE A 213 2.80 9.97 -4.79
C PHE A 213 2.33 11.39 -4.54
N ASP A 214 1.76 12.06 -5.54
CA ASP A 214 1.24 13.42 -5.41
C ASP A 214 0.08 13.47 -4.42
N ILE A 215 -0.90 12.58 -4.55
CA ILE A 215 -2.05 12.47 -3.63
C ILE A 215 -1.55 12.12 -2.23
N THR A 216 -0.70 11.11 -2.09
CA THR A 216 -0.15 10.68 -0.79
C THR A 216 0.67 11.79 -0.14
N THR A 217 1.44 12.54 -0.93
CA THR A 217 2.18 13.71 -0.46
C THR A 217 1.20 14.74 0.05
N ALA A 218 0.23 15.16 -0.76
CA ALA A 218 -0.76 16.18 -0.40
C ALA A 218 -1.47 15.86 0.93
N ILE A 219 -2.00 14.64 1.07
CA ILE A 219 -2.75 14.22 2.26
C ILE A 219 -1.87 13.90 3.47
N SER A 220 -0.56 13.72 3.32
CA SER A 220 0.35 13.46 4.45
C SER A 220 0.90 14.75 5.09
N ARG A 221 0.85 15.88 4.37
CA ARG A 221 1.29 17.21 4.87
C ARG A 221 0.54 17.70 6.11
N GLN A 222 -0.63 17.14 6.40
CA GLN A 222 -1.36 17.42 7.65
C GLN A 222 -0.62 16.98 8.91
N VAL A 223 0.28 15.99 8.79
CA VAL A 223 0.94 15.35 9.92
C VAL A 223 2.46 15.35 9.76
N PHE A 224 2.98 15.05 8.58
CA PHE A 224 4.42 14.99 8.35
C PHE A 224 4.96 16.35 7.96
N PRO A 225 5.97 16.90 8.66
CA PRO A 225 6.50 18.24 8.38
C PRO A 225 7.44 18.29 7.17
N ILE A 226 7.64 17.15 6.51
CA ILE A 226 8.51 16.98 5.36
C ILE A 226 7.82 16.14 4.28
N SER A 227 8.15 16.41 3.03
CA SER A 227 7.75 15.59 1.88
C SER A 227 8.97 15.34 0.99
N LEU A 228 8.94 14.23 0.25
CA LEU A 228 9.98 13.93 -0.74
C LEU A 228 9.77 14.81 -1.98
N ASP A 229 10.85 15.19 -2.65
CA ASP A 229 10.79 15.86 -3.94
C ASP A 229 10.72 14.83 -5.08
N THR A 230 9.53 14.29 -5.30
CA THR A 230 9.26 13.20 -6.25
C THR A 230 9.41 13.62 -7.73
N ASP A 231 9.35 14.92 -8.00
CA ASP A 231 9.55 15.48 -9.34
C ASP A 231 11.01 15.68 -9.72
N ALA A 232 11.92 15.66 -8.75
CA ALA A 232 13.33 15.83 -9.02
C ALA A 232 13.82 14.74 -10.00
N PRO A 233 14.46 15.09 -11.13
CA PRO A 233 14.92 14.12 -12.12
C PRO A 233 15.80 13.01 -11.53
N ALA A 234 16.65 13.37 -10.54
CA ALA A 234 17.49 12.42 -9.83
C ALA A 234 16.71 11.48 -8.90
N PHE A 235 15.57 11.92 -8.35
CA PHE A 235 14.68 11.03 -7.60
C PHE A 235 14.08 10.00 -8.54
N ARG A 236 13.47 10.47 -9.64
CA ARG A 236 12.85 9.59 -10.66
C ARG A 236 13.85 8.59 -11.25
N ALA A 237 15.05 9.04 -11.60
CA ALA A 237 16.13 8.18 -12.06
C ALA A 237 16.56 7.13 -11.01
N GLY A 238 16.52 7.48 -9.72
CA GLY A 238 16.77 6.53 -8.64
C GLY A 238 15.67 5.47 -8.53
N MET A 239 14.41 5.84 -8.72
CA MET A 239 13.28 4.90 -8.74
C MET A 239 13.39 3.90 -9.91
N THR A 240 13.64 4.40 -11.13
CA THR A 240 13.91 3.54 -12.30
C THR A 240 15.10 2.61 -12.06
N ARG A 241 16.17 3.11 -11.41
CA ARG A 241 17.34 2.29 -11.05
C ARG A 241 16.98 1.18 -10.06
N LEU A 242 16.12 1.43 -9.08
CA LEU A 242 15.64 0.39 -8.17
C LEU A 242 14.89 -0.71 -8.92
N CYS A 243 14.04 -0.36 -9.90
CA CYS A 243 13.36 -1.35 -10.75
C CYS A 243 14.35 -2.20 -11.54
N ALA A 244 15.36 -1.58 -12.16
CA ALA A 244 16.40 -2.31 -12.89
C ALA A 244 17.20 -3.28 -11.99
N ILE A 245 17.47 -2.87 -10.74
CA ILE A 245 18.14 -3.73 -9.75
C ILE A 245 17.23 -4.88 -9.33
N ALA A 246 15.93 -4.63 -9.11
CA ALA A 246 14.96 -5.66 -8.77
C ALA A 246 14.85 -6.72 -9.86
N ALA A 247 14.71 -6.30 -11.13
CA ALA A 247 14.68 -7.21 -12.27
C ALA A 247 15.99 -8.03 -12.42
N ALA A 248 17.14 -7.42 -12.13
CA ALA A 248 18.42 -8.14 -12.12
C ALA A 248 18.48 -9.17 -10.97
N ASN A 249 17.94 -8.83 -9.81
CA ASN A 249 17.87 -9.71 -8.65
C ASN A 249 16.96 -10.92 -8.91
N ASP A 250 15.84 -10.73 -9.60
CA ASP A 250 14.93 -11.82 -9.95
C ASP A 250 15.55 -12.76 -10.99
N ARG A 251 16.29 -12.23 -11.98
CA ARG A 251 17.12 -13.07 -12.88
C ARG A 251 18.18 -13.86 -12.10
N ALA A 252 18.81 -13.25 -11.09
CA ALA A 252 19.80 -13.91 -10.25
C ALA A 252 19.19 -15.02 -9.37
N LYS A 253 17.96 -14.82 -8.87
CA LYS A 253 17.19 -15.86 -8.17
C LYS A 253 16.84 -17.02 -9.10
N ALA A 254 16.31 -16.73 -10.28
CA ALA A 254 15.94 -17.74 -11.27
C ALA A 254 17.15 -18.59 -11.72
N ARG A 255 18.34 -17.97 -11.80
CA ARG A 255 19.58 -18.69 -12.10
C ARG A 255 19.96 -19.72 -11.04
N GLY A 256 19.75 -19.42 -9.77
CA GLY A 256 20.17 -20.27 -8.66
C GLY A 256 21.69 -20.48 -8.55
N GLY A 257 22.10 -21.42 -7.70
CA GLY A 257 23.51 -21.77 -7.46
C GLY A 257 24.34 -20.68 -6.77
N LEU A 258 25.65 -20.94 -6.62
CA LEU A 258 26.59 -20.01 -5.97
C LEU A 258 26.69 -18.67 -6.71
N LEU A 259 26.70 -18.72 -8.05
CA LEU A 259 26.79 -17.53 -8.88
C LEU A 259 25.51 -16.67 -8.78
N GLY A 260 24.32 -17.29 -8.77
CA GLY A 260 23.07 -16.58 -8.52
C GLY A 260 23.03 -15.94 -7.13
N ARG A 261 23.56 -16.60 -6.09
CA ARG A 261 23.70 -16.03 -4.74
C ARG A 261 24.64 -14.83 -4.70
N LEU A 262 25.80 -14.91 -5.37
CA LEU A 262 26.73 -13.78 -5.48
C LEU A 262 26.06 -12.59 -6.20
N GLN A 263 25.35 -12.85 -7.30
CA GLN A 263 24.62 -11.83 -8.05
C GLN A 263 23.51 -11.18 -7.20
N GLN A 264 22.79 -11.95 -6.38
CA GLN A 264 21.82 -11.40 -5.41
C GLN A 264 22.51 -10.49 -4.39
N GLY A 265 23.68 -10.88 -3.87
CA GLY A 265 24.48 -10.05 -2.97
C GLY A 265 24.91 -8.72 -3.61
N VAL A 266 25.34 -8.74 -4.87
CA VAL A 266 25.66 -7.52 -5.63
C VAL A 266 24.41 -6.66 -5.84
N CYS A 267 23.26 -7.25 -6.14
CA CYS A 267 22.01 -6.52 -6.29
C CYS A 267 21.59 -5.86 -4.97
N ALA A 268 21.69 -6.58 -3.84
CA ALA A 268 21.41 -6.03 -2.52
C ALA A 268 22.31 -4.83 -2.20
N ALA A 269 23.62 -4.92 -2.43
CA ALA A 269 24.54 -3.80 -2.23
C ALA A 269 24.19 -2.59 -3.11
N LYS A 270 23.87 -2.82 -4.39
CA LYS A 270 23.44 -1.76 -5.32
C LYS A 270 22.12 -1.12 -4.89
N ALA A 271 21.16 -1.91 -4.42
CA ALA A 271 19.87 -1.43 -3.93
C ALA A 271 20.06 -0.57 -2.67
N THR A 272 20.84 -1.03 -1.70
CA THR A 272 21.17 -0.27 -0.48
C THR A 272 21.84 1.06 -0.81
N LEU A 273 22.82 1.07 -1.72
CA LEU A 273 23.47 2.31 -2.15
C LEU A 273 22.49 3.27 -2.86
N CYS A 274 21.62 2.73 -3.72
CA CYS A 274 20.62 3.52 -4.43
C CYS A 274 19.60 4.13 -3.44
N PHE A 275 19.09 3.31 -2.52
CA PHE A 275 18.17 3.74 -1.47
C PHE A 275 18.81 4.78 -0.55
N ALA A 276 20.07 4.59 -0.13
CA ALA A 276 20.79 5.56 0.68
C ALA A 276 20.97 6.91 -0.06
N ARG A 277 21.26 6.89 -1.36
CA ARG A 277 21.35 8.11 -2.17
C ARG A 277 20.01 8.83 -2.27
N LEU A 278 18.92 8.11 -2.52
CA LEU A 278 17.56 8.65 -2.50
C LEU A 278 17.22 9.22 -1.11
N TYR A 279 17.56 8.48 -0.06
CA TYR A 279 17.35 8.89 1.33
C TYR A 279 18.14 10.15 1.69
N LEU A 280 19.25 10.46 1.02
CA LEU A 280 20.03 11.68 1.28
C LEU A 280 19.61 12.88 0.38
N ARG A 281 18.69 12.70 -0.57
CA ARG A 281 18.18 13.79 -1.44
C ARG A 281 17.41 14.87 -0.66
N PRO A 282 17.55 16.17 -0.98
CA PRO A 282 16.81 17.22 -0.30
C PRO A 282 15.30 16.93 -0.18
N VAL A 283 14.71 17.31 0.96
CA VAL A 283 13.29 17.16 1.24
C VAL A 283 12.62 18.54 1.28
N LYS A 284 11.33 18.60 1.01
CA LYS A 284 10.51 19.81 1.11
C LYS A 284 9.97 19.94 2.52
N HIS A 285 10.38 20.99 3.24
CA HIS A 285 9.88 21.32 4.57
C HIS A 285 8.64 22.19 4.49
N HIS A 286 7.71 22.00 5.42
CA HIS A 286 6.49 22.80 5.53
C HIS A 286 5.97 22.80 6.96
N GLU A 287 5.23 23.84 7.31
CA GLU A 287 4.53 23.90 8.58
C GLU A 287 3.30 22.99 8.55
N LEU A 288 3.03 22.36 9.69
CA LEU A 288 1.83 21.56 9.83
C LEU A 288 0.62 22.50 9.99
N PRO A 289 -0.49 22.24 9.27
CA PRO A 289 -1.65 23.10 9.33
C PRO A 289 -2.21 23.16 10.76
N ARG A 290 -2.82 24.30 11.12
CA ARG A 290 -3.50 24.47 12.42
C ARG A 290 -4.71 23.58 12.50
N GLU A 291 -5.52 23.57 11.44
CA GLU A 291 -6.63 22.65 11.28
C GLU A 291 -6.15 21.35 10.61
N MET A 292 -6.35 20.23 11.29
CA MET A 292 -5.86 18.93 10.81
C MET A 292 -6.75 18.34 9.71
N ARG A 293 -7.99 18.82 9.55
CA ARG A 293 -8.96 18.21 8.64
C ARG A 293 -8.57 18.48 7.19
N VAL A 294 -8.05 17.45 6.53
CA VAL A 294 -7.90 17.46 5.08
C VAL A 294 -9.20 16.93 4.48
N ALA A 295 -9.79 17.64 3.53
CA ALA A 295 -10.83 17.06 2.71
C ALA A 295 -10.21 15.96 1.83
N PRO A 296 -10.92 14.85 1.53
CA PRO A 296 -10.42 13.90 0.53
C PRO A 296 -10.02 14.64 -0.76
N THR A 297 -8.78 14.43 -1.21
CA THR A 297 -8.25 15.05 -2.44
C THR A 297 -8.01 13.97 -3.49
N TRP A 298 -8.36 14.27 -4.75
CA TRP A 298 -8.19 13.37 -5.90
C TRP A 298 -7.46 14.06 -7.05
#